data_AF-A0A239AJD4-F1
#
_entry.id   AF-A0A239AJD4-F1
#
_cell.length_a   1.000
_cell.length_b   1.000
_cell.length_c   1.000
_cell.angle_alpha   90.00
_cell.angle_beta   90.00
_cell.angle_gamma   90.00
#
_symmetry.space_group_name_H-M   'P 1'
#
loop_
_entity.id
_entity.type
_entity.pdbx_description
1 polymer ?
#
loop_
_entity_poly.entity_id
_entity_poly.type
_entity_poly.pdbx_seq_one_letter_code
_entity_poly.pdbx_strand_id
1 'polypeptide(L)'
;MSLKWHGNKIKQAVKEGKKTGLTKSAIVVHGQAVLLAGVDLGLLRNSISWSVGGKVDGLNSHGGINKASPSDGVTPNNNEEEAVIGTNVVYAPVQEYKHNPFLRPAIDYNQDNIKNIIGKEIADAVKRAGG
;
A
#
# COMPACT_ATOMS: atom_id res chain seq x y z
N MET A 1 11.78 -12.26 -42.64
CA MET A 1 12.00 -11.18 -41.64
C MET A 1 10.91 -11.30 -40.60
N SER A 2 11.21 -11.80 -39.39
CA SER A 2 10.20 -11.99 -38.33
C SER A 2 9.84 -10.64 -37.73
N LEU A 3 8.56 -10.25 -37.82
CA LEU A 3 8.04 -9.07 -37.14
C LEU A 3 8.13 -9.33 -35.62
N LYS A 4 9.13 -8.75 -34.95
CA LYS A 4 9.17 -8.74 -33.48
C LYS A 4 8.00 -7.90 -32.99
N TRP A 5 6.93 -8.55 -32.54
CA TRP A 5 5.78 -7.86 -31.95
C TRP A 5 6.18 -7.28 -30.59
N HIS A 6 6.29 -5.95 -30.53
CA HIS A 6 6.67 -5.21 -29.33
C HIS A 6 5.55 -5.19 -28.26
N GLY A 7 4.34 -5.64 -28.60
CA GLY A 7 3.18 -5.59 -27.71
C GLY A 7 3.33 -6.41 -26.42
N ASN A 8 4.03 -7.55 -26.45
CA ASN A 8 4.27 -8.35 -25.24
C ASN A 8 5.15 -7.61 -24.22
N LYS A 9 6.18 -6.90 -24.69
CA LYS A 9 7.06 -6.10 -23.83
C LYS A 9 6.28 -4.97 -23.15
N ILE A 10 5.45 -4.26 -23.92
CA ILE A 10 4.60 -3.18 -23.37
C ILE A 10 3.60 -3.74 -22.35
N LYS A 11 2.95 -4.88 -22.62
CA LYS A 11 2.03 -5.53 -21.66
C LYS A 11 2.72 -5.86 -20.34
N GLN A 12 3.93 -6.40 -20.40
CA GLN A 12 4.71 -6.71 -19.21
C GLN A 12 5.09 -5.43 -18.46
N ALA A 13 5.55 -4.40 -19.17
CA ALA A 13 5.92 -3.12 -18.58
C ALA A 13 4.74 -2.45 -17.85
N VAL A 14 3.53 -2.50 -18.42
CA VAL A 14 2.32 -1.98 -17.76
C VAL A 14 2.04 -2.72 -16.45
N LYS A 15 2.18 -4.05 -16.43
CA LYS A 15 1.99 -4.84 -15.20
C LYS A 15 3.01 -4.46 -14.13
N GLU A 16 4.28 -4.34 -14.49
CA GLU A 16 5.36 -3.95 -13.57
C GLU A 16 5.16 -2.52 -13.05
N GLY A 17 4.79 -1.58 -13.93
CA GLY A 17 4.46 -0.21 -13.57
C GLY A 17 3.28 -0.14 -12.60
N LYS A 18 2.21 -0.91 -12.85
CA LYS A 18 1.05 -1.02 -11.96
C LYS A 18 1.46 -1.55 -10.58
N LYS A 19 2.19 -2.67 -10.52
CA LYS A 19 2.66 -3.25 -9.24
C LYS A 19 3.53 -2.28 -8.45
N THR A 20 4.44 -1.58 -9.12
CA THR A 20 5.30 -0.56 -8.51
C THR A 20 4.49 0.63 -8.00
N GLY A 21 3.55 1.12 -8.80
CA GLY A 21 2.65 2.22 -8.44
C GLY A 21 1.76 1.89 -7.25
N LEU A 22 1.17 0.68 -7.22
CA LEU A 22 0.38 0.18 -6.09
C LEU A 22 1.23 0.09 -4.81
N THR A 23 2.45 -0.43 -4.92
CA THR A 23 3.38 -0.54 -3.79
C THR A 23 3.73 0.84 -3.22
N LYS A 24 4.11 1.79 -4.08
CA LYS A 24 4.42 3.17 -3.66
C LYS A 24 3.22 3.87 -3.04
N SER A 25 2.03 3.68 -3.63
CA SER A 25 0.77 4.21 -3.10
C SER A 25 0.46 3.64 -1.71
N ALA A 26 0.65 2.34 -1.53
CA ALA A 26 0.45 1.67 -0.25
C ALA A 26 1.38 2.21 0.83
N ILE A 27 2.66 2.46 0.51
CA ILE A 27 3.65 3.03 1.43
C ILE A 27 3.22 4.43 1.90
N VAL A 28 2.78 5.29 0.98
CA VAL A 28 2.38 6.66 1.32
C VAL A 28 1.12 6.67 2.21
N VAL A 29 0.10 5.89 1.85
CA VAL A 29 -1.12 5.78 2.65
C VAL A 29 -0.85 5.14 4.01
N HIS A 30 -0.01 4.10 4.06
CA HIS A 30 0.43 3.47 5.31
C HIS A 30 1.11 4.48 6.23
N GLY A 31 2.08 5.24 5.73
CA GLY A 31 2.77 6.26 6.53
C GLY A 31 1.80 7.29 7.10
N GLN A 32 0.87 7.78 6.28
CA GLN A 32 -0.17 8.71 6.73
C GLN A 32 -1.09 8.08 7.77
N ALA A 33 -1.53 6.83 7.57
CA ALA A 33 -2.40 6.14 8.51
C ALA A 33 -1.73 5.95 9.87
N VAL A 34 -0.43 5.65 9.90
CA VAL A 34 0.30 5.52 11.16
C VAL A 34 0.47 6.86 11.87
N LEU A 35 0.72 7.95 11.13
CA LEU A 35 0.79 9.29 11.72
C LEU A 35 -0.54 9.70 12.38
N LEU A 36 -1.67 9.34 11.77
CA LEU A 36 -3.01 9.64 12.26
C LEU A 36 -3.45 8.73 13.41
N ALA A 37 -3.00 7.48 13.44
CA ALA A 37 -3.30 6.57 14.54
C ALA A 37 -2.71 7.10 15.85
N GLY A 38 -3.45 7.01 16.96
CA GLY A 38 -2.97 7.49 18.26
C GLY A 38 -1.74 6.74 18.79
N VAL A 39 -0.90 7.43 19.57
CA VAL A 39 0.21 6.82 20.34
C VAL A 39 -0.29 6.50 21.74
N ASP A 40 -0.97 5.38 21.91
CA ASP A 40 -1.14 4.81 23.25
C ASP A 40 0.10 3.96 23.57
N LEU A 41 -0.02 2.63 23.57
CA LEU A 41 1.11 1.72 23.78
C LEU A 41 1.88 1.36 22.49
N GLY A 42 1.45 1.89 21.35
CA GLY A 42 2.07 1.70 20.04
C GLY A 42 1.61 0.46 19.25
N LEU A 43 0.80 -0.43 19.85
CA LEU A 43 0.32 -1.66 19.18
C LEU A 43 -0.41 -1.35 17.87
N LEU A 44 -1.40 -0.44 17.91
CA LEU A 44 -2.16 -0.08 16.71
C LEU A 44 -1.28 0.46 15.58
N ARG A 45 -0.33 1.35 15.90
CA ARG A 45 0.61 1.89 14.91
C ARG A 45 1.49 0.80 14.30
N ASN A 46 1.94 -0.11 15.15
CA ASN A 46 2.81 -1.20 14.74
C ASN A 46 2.08 -2.31 13.97
N SER A 47 0.76 -2.39 14.10
CA SER A 47 -0.08 -3.38 13.40
C SER A 47 -0.61 -2.89 12.06
N ILE A 48 -0.68 -1.58 11.84
CA ILE A 48 -1.02 -1.03 10.53
C ILE A 48 0.04 -1.50 9.53
N SER A 49 -0.41 -2.17 8.49
CA SER A 49 0.45 -2.80 7.48
C SER A 49 -0.26 -2.81 6.14
N TRP A 50 0.46 -3.20 5.09
CA TRP A 50 -0.07 -3.23 3.74
C TRP A 50 0.35 -4.50 2.99
N SER A 51 -0.46 -4.87 2.00
CA SER A 51 -0.20 -6.02 1.13
C SER A 51 -0.42 -5.70 -0.35
N VAL A 52 0.54 -6.13 -1.17
CA VAL A 52 0.49 -6.05 -2.65
C VAL A 52 1.10 -7.34 -3.21
N GLY A 53 0.35 -8.07 -4.04
CA GLY A 53 0.83 -9.27 -4.72
C GLY A 53 1.40 -10.35 -3.78
N GLY A 54 0.71 -10.60 -2.67
CA GLY A 54 1.03 -11.63 -1.67
C GLY A 54 2.08 -11.21 -0.65
N LYS A 55 2.81 -10.11 -0.87
CA LYS A 55 3.77 -9.57 0.10
C LYS A 55 3.01 -8.77 1.16
N VAL A 56 3.37 -8.93 2.44
CA VAL A 56 2.92 -8.07 3.55
C VAL A 56 4.14 -7.30 4.07
N ASP A 57 3.96 -6.02 4.39
CA ASP A 57 5.03 -5.14 4.88
C ASP A 57 4.47 -4.02 5.80
N GLY A 58 5.35 -3.25 6.44
CA GLY A 58 5.01 -2.09 7.27
C GLY A 58 4.78 -2.38 8.76
N LEU A 59 4.72 -3.66 9.17
CA LEU A 59 4.63 -4.03 10.58
C LEU A 59 5.83 -3.51 11.39
N ASN A 60 5.57 -3.12 12.64
CA ASN A 60 6.60 -2.73 13.62
C ASN A 60 7.58 -1.63 13.17
N SER A 61 7.19 -0.84 12.16
CA SER A 61 8.01 0.23 11.57
C SER A 61 8.00 1.53 12.39
N HIS A 62 7.37 1.52 13.58
CA HIS A 62 7.16 2.71 14.40
C HIS A 62 7.54 2.47 15.87
N GLY A 63 7.74 3.59 16.60
CA GLY A 63 8.04 3.57 18.03
C GLY A 63 6.84 3.11 18.86
N GLY A 64 7.12 2.66 20.09
CA GLY A 64 6.13 2.14 21.02
C GLY A 64 6.64 0.93 21.79
N ILE A 65 6.03 0.66 22.95
CA ILE A 65 6.42 -0.45 23.82
C ILE A 65 5.88 -1.77 23.25
N ASN A 66 4.65 -1.75 22.72
CA ASN A 66 4.01 -2.94 22.17
C ASN A 66 4.37 -3.14 20.70
N LYS A 67 4.85 -4.34 20.39
CA LYS A 67 5.08 -4.82 19.02
C LYS A 67 3.87 -5.63 18.54
N ALA A 68 3.55 -5.48 17.26
CA ALA A 68 2.52 -6.26 16.59
C ALA A 68 3.06 -7.62 16.17
N SER A 69 2.23 -8.65 16.32
CA SER A 69 2.44 -9.95 15.71
C SER A 69 2.01 -9.92 14.23
N PRO A 70 2.46 -10.89 13.40
CA PRO A 70 1.99 -10.99 12.02
C PRO A 70 0.47 -11.08 11.87
N SER A 71 -0.22 -11.71 12.83
CA SER A 71 -1.69 -11.82 12.84
C SER A 71 -2.43 -10.51 13.10
N ASP A 72 -1.77 -9.52 13.72
CA ASP A 72 -2.34 -8.19 13.98
C ASP A 72 -2.33 -7.30 12.73
N GLY A 73 -1.54 -7.68 11.72
CA GLY A 73 -1.44 -7.00 10.43
C GLY A 73 -2.51 -7.40 9.43
N VAL A 74 -2.41 -6.87 8.21
CA VAL A 74 -3.25 -7.30 7.09
C VAL A 74 -2.93 -8.73 6.68
N THR A 75 -3.95 -9.46 6.27
CA THR A 75 -3.78 -10.76 5.61
C THR A 75 -3.16 -10.55 4.22
N PRO A 76 -2.24 -11.44 3.78
CA PRO A 76 -1.68 -11.37 2.43
C PRO A 76 -2.77 -11.35 1.34
N ASN A 77 -2.72 -10.35 0.45
CA ASN A 77 -3.58 -10.27 -0.71
C ASN A 77 -2.82 -10.70 -1.97
N ASN A 78 -3.17 -11.85 -2.54
CA ASN A 78 -2.52 -12.38 -3.75
C ASN A 78 -2.98 -11.69 -5.04
N ASN A 79 -3.96 -10.78 -4.98
CA ASN A 79 -4.33 -9.99 -6.13
C ASN A 79 -3.23 -8.95 -6.43
N GLU A 80 -2.55 -9.10 -7.58
CA GLU A 80 -1.50 -8.16 -8.00
C GLU A 80 -2.04 -6.81 -8.46
N GLU A 81 -3.36 -6.68 -8.60
CA GLU A 81 -4.03 -5.48 -9.08
C GLU A 81 -4.54 -4.56 -7.98
N GLU A 82 -4.35 -4.96 -6.72
CA GLU A 82 -4.88 -4.28 -5.55
C GLU A 82 -3.79 -4.09 -4.50
N ALA A 83 -3.91 -2.99 -3.76
CA ALA A 83 -3.19 -2.77 -2.52
C ALA A 83 -4.20 -2.78 -1.37
N VAL A 84 -3.94 -3.60 -0.35
CA VAL A 84 -4.76 -3.65 0.86
C VAL A 84 -3.96 -3.05 2.00
N ILE A 85 -4.60 -2.19 2.80
CA ILE A 85 -3.96 -1.48 3.91
C ILE A 85 -4.92 -1.55 5.09
N GLY A 86 -4.40 -1.83 6.28
CA GLY A 86 -5.25 -1.98 7.45
C GLY A 86 -4.54 -2.64 8.63
N THR A 87 -5.34 -3.16 9.54
CA THR A 87 -4.91 -3.88 10.74
C THR A 87 -6.02 -4.81 11.20
N ASN A 88 -5.63 -5.93 11.83
CA ASN A 88 -6.52 -6.89 12.46
C ASN A 88 -6.67 -6.69 13.99
N VAL A 89 -6.14 -5.60 14.53
CA VAL A 89 -6.30 -5.29 15.96
C VAL A 89 -7.78 -5.07 16.29
N VAL A 90 -8.29 -5.79 17.28
CA VAL A 90 -9.73 -5.90 17.59
C VAL A 90 -10.41 -4.54 17.86
N TYR A 91 -9.71 -3.61 18.51
CA TYR A 91 -10.27 -2.29 18.82
C TYR A 91 -10.11 -1.27 17.68
N ALA A 92 -9.38 -1.60 16.62
CA ALA A 92 -9.13 -0.68 15.50
C ALA A 92 -10.42 -0.17 14.81
N PRO A 93 -11.47 -0.99 14.60
CA PRO A 93 -12.73 -0.48 14.06
C PRO A 93 -13.41 0.55 14.97
N VAL A 94 -13.34 0.36 16.29
CA VAL A 94 -13.92 1.34 17.23
C VAL A 94 -13.18 2.67 17.11
N GLN A 95 -11.86 2.63 17.02
CA GLN A 95 -11.05 3.83 16.84
C GLN A 95 -11.33 4.52 15.50
N GLU A 96 -11.42 3.76 14.41
CA GLU A 96 -11.66 4.28 13.06
C GLU A 96 -13.01 4.99 12.94
N TYR A 97 -14.07 4.47 13.55
CA TYR A 97 -15.43 4.98 13.35
C TYR A 97 -15.95 5.92 14.44
N LYS A 98 -15.42 5.83 15.66
CA LYS A 98 -16.00 6.54 16.82
C LYS A 98 -15.07 7.56 17.48
N HIS A 99 -13.76 7.45 17.28
CA HIS A 99 -12.80 8.28 18.01
C HIS A 99 -11.92 9.08 17.05
N ASN A 100 -10.90 8.43 16.47
CA ASN A 100 -9.87 9.09 15.68
C ASN A 100 -9.62 8.24 14.42
N PRO A 101 -10.32 8.55 13.30
CA PRO A 101 -10.12 7.85 12.04
C PRO A 101 -8.68 8.02 11.54
N PHE A 102 -8.10 6.95 11.02
CA PHE A 102 -6.71 6.90 10.58
C PHE A 102 -6.55 6.27 9.20
N LEU A 103 -7.38 5.31 8.81
CA LEU A 103 -7.30 4.69 7.46
C LEU A 103 -8.02 5.52 6.40
N ARG A 104 -9.29 5.88 6.64
CA ARG A 104 -10.08 6.66 5.67
C ARG A 104 -9.43 8.02 5.36
N PRO A 105 -9.03 8.83 6.36
CA PRO A 105 -8.43 10.12 6.05
C PRO A 105 -7.06 9.96 5.38
N ALA A 106 -6.32 8.88 5.67
CA ALA A 106 -5.06 8.61 4.99
C ALA A 106 -5.25 8.35 3.49
N ILE A 107 -6.35 7.73 3.08
CA ILE A 107 -6.71 7.56 1.66
C ILE A 107 -7.14 8.91 1.09
N ASP A 108 -8.03 9.63 1.78
CA ASP A 108 -8.59 10.90 1.30
C ASP A 108 -7.49 11.95 1.06
N TYR A 109 -6.58 12.13 2.02
CA TYR A 109 -5.45 13.05 1.91
C TYR A 109 -4.46 12.69 0.80
N ASN A 110 -4.43 11.42 0.37
CA ASN A 110 -3.50 10.94 -0.64
C ASN A 110 -4.17 10.62 -1.97
N GLN A 111 -5.46 10.90 -2.14
CA GLN A 111 -6.20 10.47 -3.33
C GLN A 111 -5.54 10.91 -4.64
N ASP A 112 -5.11 12.16 -4.72
CA ASP A 112 -4.44 12.69 -5.92
C ASP A 112 -3.00 12.21 -6.03
N ASN A 113 -2.30 12.05 -4.91
CA ASN A 113 -0.96 11.45 -4.88
C ASN A 113 -0.97 10.02 -5.43
N ILE A 114 -1.96 9.21 -5.05
CA ILE A 114 -2.13 7.82 -5.51
C ILE A 114 -2.32 7.80 -7.03
N LYS A 115 -3.23 8.62 -7.57
CA LYS A 115 -3.46 8.73 -9.02
C LYS A 115 -2.17 9.11 -9.75
N ASN A 116 -1.47 10.11 -9.25
CA ASN A 116 -0.23 10.62 -9.85
C ASN A 116 0.90 9.58 -9.81
N ILE A 117 1.08 8.89 -8.67
CA ILE A 117 2.08 7.83 -8.50
C ILE A 117 1.80 6.70 -9.49
N ILE A 118 0.59 6.15 -9.51
CA ILE A 118 0.26 5.02 -10.39
C ILE A 118 0.41 5.43 -11.86
N GLY A 119 -0.13 6.57 -12.26
CA GLY A 119 -0.04 7.07 -13.63
C GLY A 119 1.40 7.26 -14.08
N LYS A 120 2.24 7.88 -13.22
CA LYS A 120 3.66 8.09 -13.51
C LYS A 120 4.42 6.79 -13.66
N GLU A 121 4.27 5.83 -12.74
CA GLU A 121 5.02 4.57 -12.80
C GLU A 121 4.64 3.74 -14.03
N ILE A 122 3.37 3.76 -14.44
CA ILE A 122 2.93 3.11 -15.69
C ILE A 122 3.55 3.82 -16.91
N ALA A 123 3.49 5.15 -16.98
CA ALA A 123 4.07 5.92 -18.08
C ALA A 123 5.59 5.69 -18.20
N ASP A 124 6.30 5.73 -17.08
CA ASP A 124 7.75 5.51 -17.02
C ASP A 124 8.12 4.05 -17.40
N ALA A 125 7.31 3.07 -17.01
CA ALA A 125 7.51 1.68 -17.43
C ALA A 125 7.31 1.50 -18.94
N VAL A 126 6.24 2.06 -19.50
CA VAL A 126 5.97 1.99 -20.95
C VAL A 126 7.06 2.70 -21.75
N LYS A 127 7.51 3.89 -21.31
CA LYS A 127 8.59 4.63 -21.95
C LYS A 127 9.90 3.84 -21.99
N ARG A 128 10.25 3.14 -20.89
CA ARG A 128 11.43 2.26 -20.82
C ARG A 128 11.34 1.04 -21.74
N ALA A 129 10.13 0.55 -22.01
CA ALA A 129 9.93 -0.66 -22.82
C ALA A 129 9.76 -0.39 -24.32
N GLY A 130 9.33 0.82 -24.70
CA GLY A 130 9.15 1.26 -26.08
C GLY A 130 10.30 2.10 -26.65
N GLY A 131 11.18 2.62 -25.79
CA GLY A 131 12.41 3.33 -26.17
C GLY A 131 13.59 2.41 -26.43
#